data_AF-A0AAD1SJ25-F1
#
_entry.id   AF-A0AAD1SJ25-F1
#
_cell.length_a   1.000
_cell.length_b   1.000
_cell.length_c   1.000
_cell.angle_alpha   90.00
_cell.angle_beta   90.00
_cell.angle_gamma   90.00
#
_symmetry.space_group_name_H-M   'P 1'
#
loop_
_entity.id
_entity.type
_entity.pdbx_description
1 polymer ?
#
loop_
_entity_poly.entity_id
_entity_poly.type
_entity_poly.pdbx_seq_one_letter_code
_entity_poly.pdbx_strand_id
1 'polypeptide(L)'
;LILGGQQPRIGLVRAHHALRATPAPGDQPRDIICCLDNFNLKEEILRNARRIGHIRLDDQVVTVYQDLSRYTLQARKTLRPVTAALQAA
;
A
#
# COMPACT_ATOMS: atom_id res chain seq x y z
N LEU A 1 -0.08 23.30 12.08
CA LEU A 1 -0.78 22.92 13.32
C LEU A 1 -2.06 22.18 12.90
N ILE A 2 -2.07 20.84 12.89
CA ILE A 2 -3.26 20.10 12.46
C ILE A 2 -4.24 20.02 13.63
N LEU A 3 -5.45 20.51 13.36
CA LEU A 3 -6.57 20.72 14.27
C LEU A 3 -7.19 19.40 14.76
N GLY A 4 -7.29 19.23 16.07
CA GLY A 4 -8.51 18.93 16.83
C GLY A 4 -9.40 17.70 16.53
N GLY A 5 -9.15 16.89 15.50
CA GLY A 5 -9.87 15.63 15.30
C GLY A 5 -9.22 14.51 16.10
N GLN A 6 -10.00 13.71 16.84
CA GLN A 6 -9.56 12.40 17.31
C GLN A 6 -9.15 11.59 16.07
N GLN A 7 -7.86 11.56 15.75
CA GLN A 7 -7.36 10.72 14.68
C GLN A 7 -7.67 9.27 15.06
N PRO A 8 -8.27 8.46 14.17
CA PRO A 8 -8.49 7.07 14.46
C PRO A 8 -7.15 6.45 14.86
N ARG A 9 -7.10 5.82 16.04
CA ARG A 9 -5.88 5.19 16.53
C ARG A 9 -5.57 4.02 15.59
N ILE A 10 -4.57 4.17 14.73
CA ILE A 10 -4.15 3.11 13.83
C ILE A 10 -3.38 2.08 14.66
N GLY A 11 -4.03 0.96 14.95
CA GLY A 11 -3.41 -0.17 15.64
C GLY A 11 -2.38 -0.86 14.75
N LEU A 12 -1.11 -0.70 15.10
CA LEU A 12 0.02 -1.29 14.38
C LEU A 12 0.67 -2.36 15.26
N VAL A 13 0.69 -3.59 14.78
CA VAL A 13 1.39 -4.71 15.44
C VAL A 13 2.88 -4.65 15.10
N ARG A 14 3.21 -4.31 13.85
CA ARG A 14 4.59 -4.33 13.36
C ARG A 14 4.76 -3.41 12.16
N ALA A 15 5.84 -2.64 12.11
CA ALA A 15 6.32 -2.00 10.89
C ALA A 15 7.83 -2.17 10.75
N HIS A 16 8.30 -2.49 9.55
CA HIS A 16 9.72 -2.62 9.26
C HIS A 16 9.99 -2.46 7.76
N HIS A 17 11.25 -2.22 7.39
CA HIS A 17 11.65 -2.28 5.99
C HIS A 17 11.62 -3.72 5.48
N ALA A 18 11.25 -3.89 4.21
CA ALA A 18 11.37 -5.16 3.51
C ALA A 18 12.77 -5.76 3.66
N LEU A 19 12.85 -7.07 3.80
CA LEU A 19 14.09 -7.81 4.06
C LEU A 19 14.92 -7.94 2.78
N ARG A 20 15.50 -6.81 2.33
CA ARG A 20 16.41 -6.71 1.20
C ARG A 20 17.62 -5.84 1.54
N ALA A 21 18.69 -6.00 0.77
CA ALA A 21 19.91 -5.19 0.90
C ALA A 21 19.58 -3.69 0.91
N THR A 22 20.39 -2.91 1.64
CA THR A 22 20.25 -1.46 1.65
C THR A 22 20.55 -0.92 0.25
N PRO A 23 19.64 -0.13 -0.35
CA PRO A 23 19.83 0.43 -1.69
C PRO A 23 21.02 1.39 -1.72
N ALA A 24 21.67 1.54 -2.88
CA ALA A 24 22.70 2.55 -3.07
C ALA A 24 22.06 3.96 -3.07
N PRO A 25 22.85 5.03 -2.83
CA PRO A 25 22.35 6.38 -2.97
C PRO A 25 21.78 6.61 -4.38
N GLY A 26 20.52 7.04 -4.46
CA GLY A 26 19.79 7.27 -5.72
C GLY A 26 18.91 6.10 -6.18
N ASP A 27 19.08 4.90 -5.60
CA ASP A 27 18.20 3.77 -5.88
C ASP A 27 16.85 3.91 -5.13
N GLN A 28 15.86 3.16 -5.59
CA GLN A 28 14.54 3.15 -4.97
C GLN A 28 14.61 2.66 -3.50
N PRO A 29 14.00 3.40 -2.54
CA PRO A 29 14.02 3.03 -1.13
C PRO A 29 13.35 1.68 -0.87
N ARG A 30 13.68 1.03 0.25
CA ARG A 30 13.00 -0.21 0.68
C ARG A 30 11.55 0.07 1.02
N ASP A 31 10.67 -0.80 0.53
CA ASP A 31 9.27 -0.82 0.96
C ASP A 31 9.17 -0.96 2.47
N ILE A 32 8.14 -0.35 3.05
CA ILE A 32 7.80 -0.49 4.46
C ILE A 32 6.62 -1.45 4.54
N ILE A 33 6.80 -2.56 5.27
CA ILE A 33 5.77 -3.55 5.51
C ILE A 33 5.10 -3.21 6.85
N CYS A 34 3.79 -2.95 6.81
CA CYS A 34 2.98 -2.62 7.98
C CYS A 34 1.95 -3.73 8.25
N CYS A 35 1.97 -4.27 9.45
CA CYS A 35 0.99 -5.22 9.96
C CYS A 35 0.04 -4.49 10.92
N LEU A 36 -1.21 -4.32 10.50
CA LEU A 36 -2.26 -3.72 11.31
C LEU A 36 -2.97 -4.81 12.13
N ASP A 37 -3.43 -4.46 13.33
CA ASP A 37 -4.24 -5.37 14.17
C ASP A 37 -5.68 -5.52 13.67
N ASN A 38 -6.14 -4.59 12.83
CA ASN A 38 -7.50 -4.55 12.31
C ASN A 38 -7.53 -4.71 10.78
N PHE A 39 -8.10 -5.83 10.33
CA PHE A 39 -8.25 -6.15 8.90
C PHE A 39 -9.14 -5.15 8.14
N ASN A 40 -10.24 -4.70 8.75
CA ASN A 40 -11.18 -3.78 8.10
C ASN A 40 -10.53 -2.42 7.88
N LEU A 41 -9.79 -1.92 8.87
CA LEU A 41 -9.03 -0.68 8.75
C LEU A 41 -7.98 -0.77 7.63
N LYS A 42 -7.26 -1.90 7.54
CA LYS A 42 -6.31 -2.15 6.45
C LYS A 42 -6.98 -2.09 5.07
N GLU A 43 -8.14 -2.75 4.90
CA GLU A 43 -8.88 -2.71 3.63
C GLU A 43 -9.44 -1.32 3.29
N GLU A 44 -9.88 -0.56 4.30
CA GLU A 44 -10.33 0.82 4.14
C GLU A 44 -9.19 1.73 3.66
N ILE A 45 -8.02 1.66 4.31
CA ILE A 45 -6.81 2.39 3.92
C ILE A 45 -6.46 2.09 2.45
N LEU A 46 -6.47 0.81 2.06
CA LEU A 46 -6.16 0.40 0.69
C LEU A 46 -7.17 0.91 -0.33
N ARG A 47 -8.46 0.93 0.02
CA ARG A 47 -9.52 1.47 -0.84
C ARG A 47 -9.35 2.97 -1.03
N ASN A 48 -9.10 3.70 0.06
CA ASN A 48 -8.87 5.15 0.02
C ASN A 48 -7.59 5.48 -0.75
N ALA A 49 -6.50 4.74 -0.55
CA ALA A 49 -5.26 4.92 -1.30
C ALA A 49 -5.45 4.74 -2.81
N ARG A 50 -6.19 3.70 -3.24
CA ARG A 50 -6.51 3.50 -4.66
C ARG A 50 -7.37 4.63 -5.23
N ARG A 51 -8.30 5.17 -4.45
CA ARG A 51 -9.17 6.29 -4.88
C ARG A 51 -8.39 7.60 -5.01
N ILE A 52 -7.44 7.84 -4.12
CA ILE A 52 -6.56 9.02 -4.14
C ILE A 52 -5.52 8.90 -5.26
N GLY A 53 -5.05 7.68 -5.55
CA GLY A 53 -4.00 7.40 -6.52
C GLY A 53 -2.62 7.71 -5.93
N HIS A 54 -2.15 8.95 -6.10
CA HIS A 54 -0.84 9.40 -5.62
C HIS A 54 -0.97 10.12 -4.27
N ILE A 55 -0.47 9.48 -3.21
CA ILE A 55 -0.42 10.10 -1.88
C ILE A 55 0.85 10.95 -1.84
N ARG A 56 0.72 12.24 -1.55
CA ARG A 56 1.86 13.13 -1.34
C ARG A 56 2.22 13.17 0.15
N LEU A 57 3.48 12.90 0.44
CA LEU A 57 4.08 13.06 1.76
C LEU A 57 5.29 13.98 1.56
N ASP A 58 5.18 15.22 2.04
CA ASP A 58 6.11 16.30 1.71
C ASP A 58 6.30 16.41 0.17
N ASP A 59 7.54 16.35 -0.31
CA ASP A 59 7.89 16.39 -1.73
C ASP A 59 7.92 14.99 -2.39
N GLN A 60 7.48 13.95 -1.68
CA GLN A 60 7.54 12.56 -2.14
C GLN A 60 6.15 12.03 -2.51
N VAL A 61 6.12 11.20 -3.55
CA VAL A 61 4.91 10.45 -3.92
C VAL A 61 5.03 9.04 -3.37
N VAL A 62 4.07 8.67 -2.53
CA VAL A 62 3.99 7.35 -1.91
C VAL A 62 2.80 6.59 -2.50
N THR A 63 3.00 5.30 -2.72
CA THR A 63 1.97 4.37 -3.15
C THR A 63 1.80 3.27 -2.11
N VAL A 64 0.56 2.81 -1.93
CA VAL A 64 0.23 1.79 -0.93
C VAL A 64 -0.36 0.58 -1.66
N TYR A 65 0.24 -0.58 -1.41
CA TYR A 65 -0.18 -1.85 -2.01
C TYR A 65 -0.50 -2.89 -0.93
N GLN A 66 -1.26 -3.92 -1.30
CA GLN A 66 -1.42 -5.10 -0.46
C GLN A 66 -0.16 -5.94 -0.51
N ASP A 67 0.32 -6.39 0.66
CA ASP A 67 1.33 -7.44 0.74
C ASP A 67 0.67 -8.79 0.44
N LEU A 68 1.09 -9.42 -0.65
CA LEU A 68 0.49 -10.65 -1.16
C LEU A 68 1.57 -11.64 -1.54
N SER A 69 1.26 -12.92 -1.39
CA SER A 69 2.14 -13.98 -1.86
C SER A 69 2.41 -13.86 -3.36
N ARG A 70 3.59 -14.31 -3.78
CA ARG A 70 3.97 -14.37 -5.21
C ARG A 70 2.94 -15.13 -6.04
N TYR A 71 2.39 -16.21 -5.52
CA TYR A 71 1.36 -17.01 -6.19
C TYR A 71 0.10 -16.18 -6.46
N THR A 72 -0.39 -15.47 -5.44
CA THR A 72 -1.56 -14.60 -5.57
C THR A 72 -1.32 -13.45 -6.55
N LEU A 73 -0.13 -12.84 -6.52
CA LEU A 73 0.24 -11.80 -7.48
C LEU A 73 0.26 -12.33 -8.92
N GLN A 74 0.76 -13.55 -9.12
CA GLN A 74 0.77 -14.19 -10.44
C GLN A 74 -0.66 -14.46 -10.93
N ALA A 75 -1.52 -15.00 -10.08
CA ALA A 75 -2.93 -15.22 -10.40
C ALA A 75 -3.66 -13.92 -10.78
N ARG A 76 -3.38 -12.81 -10.08
CA ARG A 76 -3.91 -11.48 -10.44
C ARG A 76 -3.41 -11.01 -11.81
N LYS A 77 -2.13 -11.23 -12.12
CA LYS A 77 -1.56 -10.89 -13.44
C LYS A 77 -2.23 -11.66 -14.56
N THR A 78 -2.49 -12.96 -14.38
CA THR A 78 -3.17 -13.79 -15.38
C THR A 78 -4.62 -13.38 -15.62
N LEU A 79 -5.31 -12.82 -14.60
CA LEU A 79 -6.68 -12.30 -14.74
C LEU A 79 -6.73 -10.87 -15.31
N ARG A 80 -5.59 -10.21 -15.52
CA ARG A 80 -5.53 -8.82 -15.98
C ARG A 80 -6.21 -8.59 -17.34
N PRO A 81 -6.02 -9.45 -18.37
CA PRO A 81 -6.69 -9.24 -19.66
C PRO A 81 -8.22 -9.27 -19.55
N VAL A 82 -8.76 -10.20 -18.76
CA VAL A 82 -10.22 -10.33 -18.55
C VAL A 82 -10.77 -9.15 -17.76
N THR A 83 -10.10 -8.77 -16.67
CA THR A 83 -10.55 -7.65 -15.84
C THR A 83 -10.46 -6.31 -16.56
N ALA A 84 -9.46 -6.12 -17.44
CA ALA A 84 -9.38 -4.94 -18.29
C ALA A 84 -10.54 -4.88 -19.31
N ALA A 85 -10.90 -6.02 -19.92
CA ALA A 85 -12.04 -6.08 -20.83
C ALA A 85 -13.37 -5.76 -20.12
N LEU A 86 -13.57 -6.28 -18.90
CA LEU A 86 -14.76 -5.99 -18.09
C LEU A 86 -14.84 -4.55 -17.58
N GLN A 87 -13.71 -3.84 -17.46
CA GLN A 87 -13.70 -2.42 -17.09
C GLN A 87 -13.99 -1.48 -18.26
N ALA A 88 -13.81 -1.96 -19.49
CA ALA A 88 -14.01 -1.18 -20.71
C ALA A 88 -15.44 -1.30 -21.28
N ALA A 89 -16.19 -2.32 -20.87
CA ALA A 89 -17.59 -2.54 -21.21
C ALA A 89 -18.52 -1.76 -20.27
#